data_AF-A0A5R9KBW2-F1
#
_entry.id   AF-A0A5R9KBW2-F1
#
_cell.length_a   1.000
_cell.length_b   1.000
_cell.length_c   1.000
_cell.angle_alpha   90.00
_cell.angle_beta   90.00
_cell.angle_gamma   90.00
#
_symmetry.space_group_name_H-M   'P 1'
#
loop_
_entity.id
_entity.type
_entity.pdbx_description
1 polymer ?
#
loop_
_entity_poly.entity_id
_entity_poly.type
_entity_poly.pdbx_seq_one_letter_code
_entity_poly.pdbx_strand_id
1 'polypeptide(L)'
;MSAPNRLYTVLFNKCPRCGVGDFFITKSAYNLKNFDKMNRQCTHCGENLVPEPGFYQGALYMSYAFYVIFMLVYFLVFVHFFEAYLDYFLISIIPVLIILTPYFYRLARRSWLALFIAPEARAEQ
;
A
#
# COMPACT_ATOMS: atom_id res chain seq x y z
N MET A 1 4.02 21.57 13.98
CA MET A 1 4.42 20.36 13.22
C MET A 1 3.51 20.24 12.02
N SER A 2 4.06 20.24 10.82
CA SER A 2 3.34 20.23 9.53
C SER A 2 2.37 19.06 9.41
N ALA A 3 1.30 19.25 8.63
CA ALA A 3 0.34 18.18 8.30
C ALA A 3 1.07 16.87 7.91
N PRO A 4 0.56 15.69 8.32
CA PRO A 4 1.21 14.44 8.02
C PRO A 4 1.36 14.26 6.50
N ASN A 5 2.56 13.90 6.07
CA ASN A 5 2.84 13.69 4.65
C ASN A 5 2.09 12.44 4.17
N ARG A 6 1.16 12.60 3.22
CA ARG A 6 0.33 11.51 2.68
C ARG A 6 1.15 10.34 2.14
N LEU A 7 2.28 10.62 1.50
CA LEU A 7 3.16 9.58 0.97
C LEU A 7 3.79 8.76 2.10
N TYR A 8 4.22 9.44 3.16
CA TYR A 8 4.76 8.79 4.35
C TYR A 8 3.73 7.87 5.00
N THR A 9 2.49 8.33 5.17
CA THR A 9 1.46 7.52 5.84
C THR A 9 1.12 6.26 5.07
N VAL A 10 1.05 6.38 3.74
CA VAL A 10 0.80 5.26 2.84
C VAL A 10 1.94 4.23 2.88
N LEU A 11 3.20 4.67 2.89
CA LEU A 11 4.37 3.77 2.91
C LEU A 11 4.55 3.08 4.28
N PHE A 12 4.39 3.81 5.39
CA PHE A 12 4.77 3.35 6.73
C PHE A 12 3.64 2.76 7.57
N ASN A 13 2.52 2.36 6.95
CA ASN A 13 1.39 1.73 7.67
C ASN A 13 0.77 2.66 8.74
N LYS A 14 0.71 3.97 8.44
CA LYS A 14 0.14 4.96 9.34
C LYS A 14 -1.23 5.42 8.88
N CYS A 15 -2.02 5.88 9.83
CA CYS A 15 -3.33 6.48 9.58
C CYS A 15 -3.17 7.70 8.66
N PRO A 16 -3.94 7.81 7.56
CA PRO A 16 -3.83 8.94 6.64
C PRO A 16 -4.28 10.27 7.25
N ARG A 17 -5.12 10.22 8.30
CA ARG A 17 -5.62 11.41 8.99
C ARG A 17 -4.60 12.01 9.95
N CYS A 18 -4.14 11.23 10.93
CA CYS A 18 -3.27 11.70 12.01
C CYS A 18 -1.77 11.40 11.79
N GLY A 19 -1.42 10.44 10.93
CA GLY A 19 -0.03 10.04 10.66
C GLY A 19 0.67 9.24 11.77
N VAL A 20 0.02 8.98 12.90
CA VAL A 20 0.64 8.33 14.07
C VAL A 20 0.15 6.89 14.27
N GLY A 21 -1.16 6.68 14.25
CA GLY A 21 -1.75 5.37 14.53
C GLY A 21 -1.54 4.36 13.41
N ASP A 22 -1.53 3.07 13.77
CA ASP A 22 -1.28 1.99 12.82
C ASP A 22 -2.56 1.59 12.07
N PHE A 23 -2.45 1.43 10.75
CA PHE A 23 -3.59 1.09 9.89
C PHE A 23 -3.91 -0.41 9.94
N PHE A 24 -2.89 -1.25 9.78
CA PHE A 24 -2.99 -2.69 9.97
C PHE A 24 -2.52 -3.12 11.36
N ILE A 25 -3.10 -4.21 11.87
CA ILE A 25 -2.75 -4.80 13.19
C ILE A 25 -1.28 -5.27 13.21
N THR A 26 -0.82 -5.86 12.10
CA THR A 26 0.56 -6.34 11.96
C THR A 26 1.43 -5.31 11.23
N LYS A 27 2.63 -5.04 11.77
CA LYS A 27 3.58 -4.12 11.12
C LYS A 27 4.15 -4.67 9.82
N SER A 28 4.45 -5.96 9.77
CA SER A 28 5.01 -6.61 8.57
C SER A 28 3.91 -7.07 7.60
N ALA A 29 4.11 -6.82 6.31
CA ALA A 29 3.24 -7.34 5.25
C ALA A 29 3.39 -8.86 5.04
N TYR A 30 4.53 -9.43 5.44
CA TYR A 30 4.87 -10.84 5.20
C TYR A 30 4.38 -11.79 6.30
N ASN A 31 3.61 -11.29 7.26
CA ASN A 31 2.93 -12.15 8.23
C ASN A 31 1.68 -12.76 7.59
N LEU A 32 1.85 -13.83 6.80
CA LEU A 32 0.80 -14.45 5.97
C LEU A 32 -0.46 -14.85 6.74
N LYS A 33 -0.39 -15.06 8.05
CA LYS A 33 -1.55 -15.41 8.88
C LYS A 33 -2.44 -14.21 9.22
N ASN A 34 -1.89 -13.00 9.23
CA ASN A 34 -2.56 -11.80 9.71
C ASN A 34 -2.23 -10.55 8.87
N PHE A 35 -1.84 -10.71 7.61
CA PHE A 35 -1.40 -9.59 6.76
C PHE A 35 -2.57 -8.69 6.33
N ASP A 36 -3.75 -9.27 6.19
CA ASP A 36 -5.02 -8.66 5.78
C ASP A 36 -5.78 -8.01 6.95
N LYS A 37 -5.41 -8.35 8.19
CA LYS A 37 -6.09 -7.87 9.40
C LYS A 37 -5.86 -6.37 9.65
N MET A 38 -6.94 -5.62 9.56
CA MET A 38 -6.97 -4.16 9.73
C MET A 38 -7.59 -3.76 11.06
N ASN A 39 -7.15 -2.61 11.59
CA ASN A 39 -7.87 -1.96 12.69
C ASN A 39 -9.19 -1.39 12.17
N ARG A 40 -10.28 -1.49 12.95
CA ARG A 40 -11.57 -0.87 12.57
C ARG A 40 -11.53 0.65 12.71
N GLN A 41 -10.90 1.12 13.79
CA GLN A 41 -10.72 2.53 14.08
C GLN A 41 -9.24 2.80 14.39
N CYS A 42 -8.80 4.02 14.13
CA CYS A 42 -7.47 4.47 14.52
C CYS A 42 -7.36 4.57 16.05
N THR A 43 -6.34 3.96 16.64
CA THR A 43 -6.09 3.97 18.09
C THR A 43 -5.73 5.35 18.66
N HIS A 44 -5.38 6.32 17.80
CA HIS A 44 -4.98 7.67 18.22
C HIS A 44 -6.05 8.73 17.97
N CYS A 45 -6.62 8.80 16.76
CA CYS A 45 -7.61 9.83 16.41
C CYS A 45 -9.04 9.30 16.31
N GLY A 46 -9.27 8.00 16.51
CA GLY A 46 -10.61 7.40 16.42
C GLY A 46 -11.18 7.29 15.00
N GLU A 47 -10.42 7.67 13.97
CA GLU A 47 -10.88 7.65 12.57
C GLU A 47 -11.35 6.25 12.15
N ASN A 48 -12.48 6.18 11.45
CA ASN A 48 -12.98 4.91 10.93
C ASN A 48 -12.15 4.46 9.72
N LEU A 49 -11.32 3.44 9.91
CA LEU A 49 -10.47 2.88 8.86
C LEU A 49 -11.23 1.91 7.95
N VAL A 50 -12.46 1.54 8.30
CA VAL A 50 -13.35 0.72 7.47
C VAL A 50 -14.69 1.46 7.34
N PRO A 51 -14.76 2.51 6.49
CA PRO A 51 -15.93 3.39 6.42
C PRO A 51 -17.21 2.64 6.04
N GLU A 52 -17.13 1.87 4.96
CA GLU A 52 -18.27 1.17 4.36
C GLU A 52 -17.89 -0.29 4.03
N PRO A 53 -18.83 -1.24 4.16
CA PRO A 53 -18.63 -2.60 3.68
C PRO A 53 -18.38 -2.57 2.16
N GLY A 54 -17.28 -3.17 1.71
CA GLY A 54 -16.92 -3.18 0.29
C GLY A 54 -16.10 -1.97 -0.18
N PHE A 55 -15.82 -0.97 0.66
CA PHE A 55 -15.01 0.21 0.31
C PHE A 55 -13.66 -0.17 -0.36
N TYR A 56 -13.02 -1.23 0.14
CA TYR A 56 -11.72 -1.71 -0.37
C TYR A 56 -11.79 -2.54 -1.66
N GLN A 57 -12.97 -2.71 -2.27
CA GLN A 57 -13.06 -3.27 -3.62
C GLN A 57 -12.35 -2.36 -4.63
N GLY A 58 -12.47 -1.03 -4.47
CA GLY A 58 -11.72 -0.06 -5.29
C GLY A 58 -10.20 -0.19 -5.15
N ALA A 59 -9.72 -0.55 -3.95
CA ALA A 59 -8.30 -0.78 -3.71
C ALA A 59 -7.73 -1.96 -4.51
N LEU A 60 -8.57 -2.89 -5.00
CA LEU A 60 -8.13 -3.93 -5.91
C LEU A 60 -7.63 -3.34 -7.23
N TYR A 61 -8.37 -2.40 -7.83
CA TYR A 61 -7.94 -1.71 -9.05
C TYR A 61 -6.66 -0.90 -8.82
N MET A 62 -6.52 -0.29 -7.64
CA MET A 62 -5.29 0.41 -7.26
C MET A 62 -4.09 -0.56 -7.17
N SER A 63 -4.27 -1.78 -6.66
CA SER A 63 -3.19 -2.78 -6.67
C SER A 63 -2.78 -3.18 -8.08
N TYR A 64 -3.75 -3.33 -9.00
CA TYR A 64 -3.46 -3.63 -10.40
C TYR A 64 -2.62 -2.53 -11.06
N ALA A 65 -2.95 -1.25 -10.82
CA ALA A 65 -2.14 -0.13 -11.30
C ALA A 65 -0.69 -0.20 -10.80
N PHE A 66 -0.46 -0.55 -9.52
CA PHE A 66 0.89 -0.74 -8.98
C PHE A 66 1.63 -1.89 -9.65
N TYR A 67 0.96 -3.01 -9.92
CA TYR A 67 1.56 -4.12 -10.66
C TYR A 67 1.97 -3.72 -12.07
N VAL A 68 1.10 -3.03 -12.82
CA VAL A 68 1.41 -2.59 -14.18
C VAL A 68 2.62 -1.65 -14.19
N ILE A 69 2.64 -0.64 -13.31
CA ILE A 69 3.76 0.30 -13.20
C ILE A 69 5.05 -0.46 -12.85
N PHE A 70 4.99 -1.39 -11.89
CA PHE A 70 6.15 -2.18 -11.49
C PHE A 70 6.65 -3.07 -12.63
N MET A 71 5.78 -3.78 -13.34
CA MET A 71 6.15 -4.65 -14.45
C MET A 71 6.79 -3.85 -15.60
N LEU A 72 6.25 -2.66 -15.93
CA LEU A 72 6.83 -1.79 -16.95
C LEU A 72 8.23 -1.33 -16.57
N VAL A 73 8.42 -0.83 -15.34
CA VAL A 73 9.73 -0.40 -14.85
C VAL A 73 10.72 -1.57 -14.81
N TYR A 74 10.27 -2.72 -14.30
CA TYR A 74 11.09 -3.92 -14.22
C TYR A 74 11.52 -4.41 -15.61
N PHE A 75 10.61 -4.40 -16.59
CA PHE A 75 10.91 -4.75 -17.98
C PHE A 75 11.94 -3.80 -18.61
N LEU A 76 11.79 -2.49 -18.46
CA LEU A 76 12.73 -1.52 -19.01
C LEU A 76 14.13 -1.68 -18.41
N VAL A 77 14.24 -1.87 -17.10
CA VAL A 77 15.51 -2.14 -16.42
C VAL A 77 16.10 -3.46 -16.93
N PHE A 78 15.30 -4.51 -17.00
CA PHE A 78 15.77 -5.83 -17.44
C PHE A 78 16.35 -5.79 -18.86
N VAL A 79 15.63 -5.18 -19.80
CA VAL A 79 16.07 -5.07 -21.20
C VAL A 79 17.35 -4.25 -21.33
N HIS A 80 17.51 -3.20 -20.52
CA HIS A 80 18.72 -2.36 -20.55
C HIS A 80 19.99 -3.12 -20.12
N PHE A 81 19.88 -4.07 -19.20
CA PHE A 81 21.04 -4.79 -18.66
C PHE A 81 21.26 -6.19 -19.26
N PHE A 82 20.22 -6.86 -19.75
CA PHE A 82 20.25 -8.29 -20.10
C PHE A 82 19.88 -8.60 -21.56
N GLU A 83 19.97 -7.62 -22.46
CA GLU A 83 19.85 -7.81 -23.93
C GLU A 83 18.62 -8.63 -24.39
N ALA A 84 17.45 -8.36 -23.79
CA ALA A 84 16.13 -8.78 -24.24
C ALA A 84 15.86 -10.30 -24.34
N TYR A 85 16.52 -11.14 -23.54
CA TYR A 85 16.10 -12.55 -23.44
C TYR A 85 14.79 -12.70 -22.66
N LEU A 86 13.70 -12.91 -23.39
CA LEU A 86 12.33 -12.96 -22.88
C LEU A 86 12.10 -14.08 -21.84
N ASP A 87 12.75 -15.23 -22.01
CA ASP A 87 12.62 -16.37 -21.08
C ASP A 87 13.19 -16.06 -19.70
N TYR A 88 14.38 -15.42 -19.62
CA TYR A 88 14.97 -15.02 -18.34
C TYR A 88 14.15 -13.92 -17.65
N PHE A 89 13.54 -13.02 -18.43
CA PHE A 89 12.62 -12.03 -17.89
C PHE A 89 11.39 -12.69 -17.25
N LEU A 90 10.75 -13.64 -17.95
CA LEU A 90 9.56 -14.33 -17.44
C LEU A 90 9.88 -15.16 -16.18
N ILE A 91 10.98 -15.91 -16.19
CA ILE A 91 11.41 -16.73 -15.05
C ILE A 91 11.73 -15.87 -13.83
N SER A 92 12.31 -14.68 -14.03
CA SER A 92 12.69 -13.79 -12.93
C SER A 92 11.52 -12.96 -12.40
N ILE A 93 10.59 -12.50 -13.24
CA ILE A 93 9.52 -11.61 -12.80
C ILE A 93 8.45 -12.34 -11.98
N ILE A 94 8.11 -13.59 -12.33
CA ILE A 94 7.07 -14.36 -11.64
C ILE A 94 7.32 -14.47 -10.12
N PRO A 95 8.48 -14.97 -9.64
CA PRO A 95 8.73 -15.06 -8.20
C PRO A 95 8.76 -13.69 -7.53
N VAL A 96 9.25 -12.65 -8.21
CA VAL A 96 9.26 -11.28 -7.69
C VAL A 96 7.83 -10.81 -7.43
N LEU A 97 6.91 -11.00 -8.38
CA LEU A 97 5.51 -10.60 -8.22
C LEU A 97 4.81 -11.35 -7.08
N ILE A 98 5.08 -12.66 -6.93
CA ILE A 98 4.54 -13.46 -5.82
C ILE A 98 4.98 -12.87 -4.48
N ILE A 99 6.28 -12.58 -4.33
CA ILE A 99 6.83 -11.96 -3.11
C ILE A 99 6.25 -10.56 -2.89
N LEU A 100 6.01 -9.80 -3.94
CA LEU A 100 5.49 -8.42 -3.84
C LEU A 100 3.98 -8.35 -3.57
N THR A 101 3.27 -9.46 -3.72
CA THR A 101 1.81 -9.54 -3.54
C THR A 101 1.29 -9.03 -2.19
N PRO A 102 1.76 -9.52 -1.03
CA PRO A 102 1.31 -9.00 0.25
C PRO A 102 1.62 -7.51 0.42
N TYR A 103 2.72 -7.03 -0.17
CA TYR A 103 3.11 -5.63 -0.08
C TYR A 103 2.18 -4.73 -0.89
N PHE A 104 1.95 -5.03 -2.18
CA PHE A 104 1.07 -4.23 -3.05
C PHE A 104 -0.39 -4.27 -2.59
N TYR A 105 -0.87 -5.40 -2.10
CA TYR A 105 -2.21 -5.49 -1.51
C TYR A 105 -2.40 -4.47 -0.37
N ARG A 106 -1.44 -4.41 0.56
CA ARG A 106 -1.50 -3.48 1.70
C ARG A 106 -1.28 -2.04 1.28
N LEU A 107 -0.36 -1.81 0.36
CA LEU A 107 -0.09 -0.48 -0.18
C LEU A 107 -1.35 0.08 -0.84
N ALA A 108 -2.02 -0.71 -1.68
CA ALA A 108 -3.24 -0.30 -2.37
C ALA A 108 -4.36 0.10 -1.42
N ARG A 109 -4.58 -0.66 -0.33
CA ARG A 109 -5.58 -0.29 0.69
C ARG A 109 -5.25 1.01 1.43
N ARG A 110 -3.99 1.20 1.79
CA ARG A 110 -3.51 2.43 2.45
C ARG A 110 -3.64 3.63 1.51
N SER A 111 -3.19 3.48 0.27
CA SER A 111 -3.31 4.51 -0.78
C SER A 111 -4.76 4.86 -1.05
N TRP A 112 -5.64 3.86 -1.17
CA TRP A 112 -7.06 4.06 -1.41
C TRP A 112 -7.69 4.90 -0.30
N LEU A 113 -7.54 4.51 0.98
CA LEU A 113 -8.10 5.30 2.08
C LEU A 113 -7.51 6.72 2.13
N ALA A 114 -6.21 6.87 1.86
CA ALA A 114 -5.54 8.19 1.85
C ALA A 114 -6.04 9.14 0.74
N LEU A 115 -6.71 8.64 -0.30
CA LEU A 115 -7.36 9.49 -1.31
C LEU A 115 -8.68 10.06 -0.81
N PHE A 116 -9.41 9.32 0.02
CA PHE A 116 -10.72 9.73 0.53
C PHE A 116 -10.65 10.46 1.88
N ILE A 117 -9.56 10.30 2.62
CA ILE A 117 -9.37 10.96 3.92
C ILE A 117 -8.31 12.05 3.81
N ALA A 118 -8.71 13.29 4.09
CA ALA A 118 -7.78 14.39 4.19
C ALA A 118 -6.94 14.29 5.48
N PRO A 119 -5.64 14.62 5.43
CA PRO A 119 -4.83 14.75 6.62
C PRO A 119 -5.38 15.89 7.47
N GLU A 120 -5.47 15.66 8.78
CA GLU A 120 -5.91 16.69 9.69
C GLU A 120 -4.79 17.72 9.85
N ALA A 121 -5.07 18.97 9.47
CA ALA A 121 -4.27 20.09 9.94
C ALA A 121 -4.61 20.25 11.41
N ARG A 122 -3.74 19.75 12.30
CA ARG A 122 -3.95 19.78 13.74
C ARG A 122 -4.24 21.23 14.17
N ALA A 123 -5.51 21.55 14.37
CA ALA A 123 -5.89 22.70 15.18
C ALA A 123 -5.38 22.36 16.58
N GLU A 124 -4.55 23.25 17.11
CA GLU A 124 -3.98 23.18 18.44
C GLU A 124 -5.11 22.86 19.45
N GLN A 125 -4.89 21.81 20.26
CA GLN A 125 -5.54 21.71 21.57
C GLN A 125 -4.69 22.52 22.53
#